data_AF-A0A927A2I6-F1
#
_entry.id   AF-A0A927A2I6-F1
#
_cell.length_a   1.000
_cell.length_b   1.000
_cell.length_c   1.000
_cell.angle_alpha   90.00
_cell.angle_beta   90.00
_cell.angle_gamma   90.00
#
_symmetry.space_group_name_H-M   'P 1'
#
loop_
_entity.id
_entity.type
_entity.pdbx_description
1 polymer ?
#
loop_
_entity_poly.entity_id
_entity_poly.type
_entity_poly.pdbx_seq_one_letter_code
_entity_poly.pdbx_strand_id
1 'polypeptide(L)'
;MQPKPPTFWLIEPEKNSSQQIIAGGVILPDGQVAIARCLPNSTHATFPSLKSFQQLQDKRGRQLVFDDHSRDGYDLNSFKLVRKKDVTGISGTGIVAVGCYFQSFGGLAVMQWLTDAASTAWYPGGWEQIELIHGHNRKTQIVMDV
;
A
#
# COMPACT_ATOMS: atom_id res chain seq x y z
N MET A 1 9.17 9.03 15.22
CA MET A 1 9.29 8.11 14.08
C MET A 1 7.88 7.88 13.56
N GLN A 2 7.60 8.05 12.27
CA GLN A 2 6.25 7.74 11.77
C GLN A 2 6.04 6.22 11.76
N PRO A 3 4.89 5.72 12.26
CA PRO A 3 4.62 4.29 12.36
C PRO A 3 4.53 3.66 10.96
N LYS A 4 4.98 2.41 10.87
CA LYS A 4 4.77 1.55 9.70
C LYS A 4 3.26 1.42 9.44
N PRO A 5 2.77 1.67 8.21
CA PRO A 5 1.38 1.43 7.86
C PRO A 5 1.02 -0.06 8.07
N PRO A 6 -0.08 -0.39 8.78
CA PRO A 6 -0.49 -1.78 8.96
C PRO A 6 -0.86 -2.44 7.64
N THR A 7 -0.30 -3.62 7.38
CA THR A 7 -0.63 -4.47 6.22
C THR A 7 -1.50 -5.66 6.62
N PHE A 8 -2.29 -6.16 5.67
CA PHE A 8 -3.15 -7.31 5.89
C PHE A 8 -3.39 -8.12 4.61
N TRP A 9 -3.74 -9.39 4.80
CA TRP A 9 -4.24 -10.29 3.77
C TRP A 9 -5.76 -10.37 3.84
N LEU A 10 -6.42 -10.31 2.68
CA LEU A 10 -7.84 -10.58 2.56
C LEU A 10 -8.04 -12.05 2.18
N ILE A 11 -8.69 -12.81 3.06
CA ILE A 11 -8.90 -14.24 2.94
C ILE A 11 -10.37 -14.53 2.63
N GLU A 12 -10.61 -15.46 1.71
CA GLU A 12 -11.93 -16.01 1.39
C GLU A 12 -11.96 -17.50 1.76
N PRO A 13 -12.40 -17.86 2.99
CA PRO A 13 -12.27 -19.21 3.53
C PRO A 13 -13.00 -20.30 2.73
N GLU A 14 -14.13 -19.95 2.13
CA GLU A 14 -15.01 -20.89 1.42
C GLU A 14 -14.55 -21.21 -0.01
N LYS A 15 -13.44 -20.61 -0.48
CA LYS A 15 -12.91 -20.91 -1.81
C LYS A 15 -12.21 -22.27 -1.78
N ASN A 16 -12.84 -23.27 -2.41
CA ASN A 16 -12.38 -24.67 -2.59
C ASN A 16 -11.04 -24.86 -3.36
N SER A 17 -10.12 -23.89 -3.31
CA SER A 17 -8.87 -23.90 -4.06
C SER A 17 -7.68 -23.67 -3.13
N SER A 18 -6.50 -24.11 -3.56
CA SER A 18 -5.19 -23.90 -2.92
C SER A 18 -4.78 -22.44 -2.70
N GLN A 19 -5.67 -21.47 -2.93
CA GLN A 19 -5.40 -20.05 -2.84
C GLN A 19 -6.56 -19.33 -2.14
N GLN A 20 -6.46 -19.25 -0.82
CA GLN A 20 -7.43 -18.59 0.04
C GLN A 20 -7.21 -17.07 0.10
N ILE A 21 -6.01 -16.59 -0.21
CA ILE A 21 -5.70 -15.16 -0.32
C ILE A 21 -6.26 -14.62 -1.63
N ILE A 22 -7.07 -13.57 -1.52
CA ILE A 22 -7.70 -12.92 -2.69
C ILE A 22 -7.22 -11.48 -2.91
N ALA A 23 -6.59 -10.87 -1.90
CA ALA A 23 -5.98 -9.55 -2.00
C ALA A 23 -4.96 -9.35 -0.87
N GLY A 24 -4.01 -8.44 -1.11
CA GLY A 24 -3.27 -7.79 -0.03
C GLY A 24 -3.74 -6.35 0.15
N GLY A 25 -3.54 -5.81 1.35
CA GLY A 25 -4.00 -4.48 1.69
C GLY A 25 -3.13 -3.76 2.70
N VAL A 26 -3.31 -2.44 2.76
CA VAL A 26 -2.64 -1.53 3.69
C VAL A 26 -3.65 -0.52 4.23
N ILE A 27 -3.50 -0.17 5.51
CA ILE A 27 -4.21 0.95 6.14
C ILE A 27 -3.33 2.20 6.02
N LEU A 28 -3.82 3.21 5.31
CA LEU A 28 -3.13 4.48 5.12
C LEU A 28 -3.25 5.37 6.37
N PRO A 29 -2.35 6.35 6.56
CA PRO A 29 -2.34 7.25 7.73
C PRO A 29 -3.67 7.92 8.07
N ASP A 30 -4.47 8.28 7.06
CA ASP A 30 -5.81 8.88 7.26
C ASP A 30 -6.92 7.86 7.54
N GLY A 31 -6.58 6.58 7.65
CA GLY A 31 -7.52 5.47 7.91
C GLY A 31 -8.15 4.87 6.66
N GLN A 32 -7.86 5.40 5.47
CA GLN A 32 -8.27 4.77 4.21
C GLN A 32 -7.63 3.39 4.07
N VAL A 33 -8.31 2.49 3.37
CA VAL A 33 -7.81 1.14 3.10
C VAL A 33 -7.54 1.00 1.62
N ALA A 34 -6.30 0.68 1.24
CA ALA A 34 -5.92 0.39 -0.13
C ALA A 34 -5.70 -1.13 -0.28
N ILE A 35 -6.25 -1.73 -1.34
CA ILE A 35 -6.05 -3.14 -1.64
C ILE A 35 -5.62 -3.36 -3.09
N ALA A 36 -4.89 -4.45 -3.32
CA ALA A 36 -4.64 -5.03 -4.64
C ALA A 36 -5.09 -6.50 -4.64
N ARG A 37 -5.95 -6.88 -5.59
CA ARG A 37 -6.47 -8.24 -5.73
C ARG A 37 -5.49 -9.16 -6.48
N CYS A 38 -5.42 -10.42 -6.06
CA CYS A 38 -4.60 -11.44 -6.70
C CYS A 38 -4.97 -11.67 -8.17
N LEU A 39 -4.01 -12.18 -8.93
CA LEU A 39 -4.14 -12.62 -10.33
C LEU A 39 -5.21 -13.73 -10.49
N PRO A 40 -5.77 -13.93 -11.70
CA PRO A 40 -5.34 -13.40 -13.02
C PRO A 40 -5.82 -11.98 -13.35
N ASN A 41 -6.87 -11.48 -12.70
CA ASN A 41 -7.41 -10.14 -12.96
C ASN A 41 -7.05 -9.19 -11.80
N SER A 42 -5.84 -8.62 -11.86
CA SER A 42 -5.40 -7.66 -10.84
C SER A 42 -6.26 -6.40 -10.92
N THR A 43 -6.87 -6.04 -9.78
CA THR A 43 -7.60 -4.80 -9.59
C THR A 43 -7.15 -4.17 -8.30
N HIS A 44 -7.17 -2.84 -8.23
CA HIS A 44 -6.86 -2.10 -7.02
C HIS A 44 -7.98 -1.13 -6.69
N ALA A 45 -8.12 -0.83 -5.41
CA ALA A 45 -9.16 0.07 -4.92
C ALA A 45 -8.73 0.73 -3.61
N THR A 46 -9.26 1.92 -3.37
CA THR A 46 -9.18 2.61 -2.07
C THR A 46 -10.58 2.70 -1.47
N PHE A 47 -10.69 2.38 -0.19
CA PHE A 47 -11.92 2.46 0.60
C PHE A 47 -11.76 3.55 1.67
N PRO A 48 -12.84 4.25 2.03
CA PRO A 48 -12.76 5.43 2.88
C PRO A 48 -12.39 5.13 4.34
N SER A 49 -12.62 3.91 4.84
CA SER A 49 -12.22 3.53 6.19
C SER A 49 -12.13 2.01 6.39
N LEU A 50 -11.28 1.57 7.32
CA LEU A 50 -11.22 0.17 7.76
C LEU A 50 -12.60 -0.36 8.21
N LYS A 51 -13.36 0.45 8.97
CA LYS A 51 -14.70 0.05 9.45
C LYS A 51 -15.63 -0.29 8.29
N SER A 52 -15.75 0.61 7.31
CA SER A 52 -16.60 0.38 6.14
C SER A 52 -16.13 -0.81 5.29
N PHE A 53 -14.81 -0.98 5.16
CA PHE A 53 -14.22 -2.08 4.41
C PHE A 53 -14.49 -3.42 5.10
N GLN A 54 -14.27 -3.52 6.41
CA GLN A 54 -14.53 -4.72 7.21
C GLN A 54 -16.00 -5.12 7.11
N GLN A 55 -16.94 -4.19 7.30
CA GLN A 55 -18.38 -4.47 7.17
C GLN A 55 -18.76 -5.03 5.79
N LEU A 56 -18.10 -4.57 4.71
CA LEU A 56 -18.30 -5.11 3.38
C LEU A 56 -17.73 -6.52 3.22
N GLN A 57 -16.58 -6.81 3.83
CA GLN A 57 -15.94 -8.13 3.76
C GLN A 57 -16.67 -9.16 4.63
N ASP A 58 -17.17 -8.76 5.81
CA ASP A 58 -17.96 -9.62 6.70
C ASP A 58 -19.23 -10.14 6.01
N LYS A 59 -19.94 -9.25 5.28
CA LYS A 59 -21.10 -9.62 4.47
C LYS A 59 -20.79 -10.63 3.36
N ARG A 60 -19.52 -10.79 3.01
CA ARG A 60 -19.02 -11.72 2.00
C ARG A 60 -18.33 -12.94 2.62
N GLY A 61 -18.39 -13.11 3.94
CA GLY A 61 -17.73 -14.22 4.64
C GLY A 61 -16.20 -14.16 4.60
N ARG A 62 -15.61 -13.00 4.34
CA ARG A 62 -14.16 -12.83 4.19
C ARG A 62 -13.52 -12.32 5.47
N GLN A 63 -12.25 -12.62 5.64
CA GLN A 63 -11.48 -12.26 6.83
C GLN A 63 -10.29 -11.37 6.46
N LEU A 64 -10.01 -10.39 7.31
CA LEU A 64 -8.76 -9.64 7.27
C LEU A 64 -7.79 -10.31 8.25
N VAL A 65 -6.61 -10.69 7.76
CA VAL A 65 -5.53 -11.23 8.58
C VAL A 65 -4.37 -10.26 8.53
N PHE A 66 -4.11 -9.58 9.64
CA PHE A 66 -2.97 -8.68 9.79
C PHE A 66 -1.71 -9.51 10.00
N ASP A 67 -0.82 -9.43 9.02
CA ASP A 67 0.44 -10.16 9.00
C ASP A 67 1.40 -9.41 8.07
N ASP A 68 2.64 -9.28 8.50
CA ASP A 68 3.71 -8.63 7.75
C ASP A 68 4.55 -9.66 6.96
N HIS A 69 4.28 -10.95 7.14
CA HIS A 69 4.98 -12.02 6.44
C HIS A 69 4.36 -12.32 5.07
N SER A 70 5.25 -12.67 4.14
CA SER A 70 4.91 -13.28 2.87
C SER A 70 3.99 -14.48 3.07
N ARG A 71 2.94 -14.59 2.25
CA ARG A 71 1.99 -15.70 2.33
C ARG A 71 1.61 -16.20 0.95
N ASP A 72 1.66 -17.51 0.74
CA ASP A 72 1.37 -18.17 -0.54
C ASP A 72 2.14 -17.60 -1.75
N GLY A 73 3.37 -17.13 -1.53
CA GLY A 73 4.21 -16.49 -2.58
C GLY A 73 3.84 -15.04 -2.90
N TYR A 74 2.96 -14.43 -2.10
CA TYR A 74 2.63 -13.01 -2.17
C TYR A 74 3.40 -12.23 -1.10
N ASP A 75 3.94 -11.08 -1.52
CA ASP A 75 4.61 -10.12 -0.64
C ASP A 75 3.85 -8.80 -0.59
N LEU A 76 3.80 -8.21 0.61
CA LEU A 76 3.32 -6.85 0.85
C LEU A 76 4.41 -6.07 1.54
N ASN A 77 4.89 -5.02 0.89
CA ASN A 77 6.00 -4.27 1.42
C ASN A 77 5.60 -2.81 1.62
N SER A 78 5.43 -2.40 2.87
CA SER A 78 5.24 -0.99 3.20
C SER A 78 6.55 -0.22 3.06
N PHE A 79 6.44 1.07 2.74
CA PHE A 79 7.61 1.93 2.56
C PHE A 79 7.34 3.38 2.98
N LYS A 80 8.43 4.11 3.17
CA LYS A 80 8.49 5.56 3.36
C LYS A 80 9.15 6.21 2.16
N LEU A 81 8.64 7.37 1.77
CA LEU A 81 9.32 8.27 0.86
C LEU A 81 10.07 9.32 1.68
N VAL A 82 11.40 9.24 1.68
CA VAL A 82 12.28 10.08 2.49
C VAL A 82 12.94 11.15 1.62
N ARG A 83 12.64 12.42 1.90
CA ARG A 83 13.17 13.59 1.20
C ARG A 83 14.32 14.22 1.98
N LYS A 84 15.53 14.14 1.43
CA LYS A 84 16.75 14.76 1.99
C LYS A 84 16.84 16.24 1.67
N LYS A 85 16.35 16.66 0.50
CA LYS A 85 16.34 18.07 0.07
C LYS A 85 15.00 18.40 -0.57
N ASP A 86 14.35 19.44 -0.08
CA ASP A 86 13.17 20.00 -0.72
C ASP A 86 13.60 20.87 -1.90
N VAL A 87 13.30 20.43 -3.12
CA VAL A 87 13.62 21.17 -4.35
C VAL A 87 12.43 21.96 -4.89
N THR A 88 11.22 21.65 -4.42
CA THR A 88 10.00 22.33 -4.84
C THR A 88 9.58 23.41 -3.85
N GLY A 89 10.00 23.29 -2.59
CA GLY A 89 9.61 24.19 -1.49
C GLY A 89 8.20 23.91 -0.96
N ILE A 90 7.57 22.81 -1.38
CA ILE A 90 6.15 22.50 -1.08
C ILE A 90 6.03 21.50 0.06
N SER A 91 6.87 20.47 0.08
CA SER A 91 6.65 19.28 0.92
C SER A 91 7.62 19.17 2.09
N GLY A 92 8.64 20.01 2.16
CA GLY A 92 9.69 19.92 3.17
C GLY A 92 10.62 18.72 3.00
N THR A 93 11.34 18.42 4.08
CA THR A 93 12.30 17.31 4.19
C THR A 93 11.84 16.29 5.25
N GLY A 94 12.46 15.11 5.26
CA GLY A 94 12.09 14.00 6.14
C GLY A 94 11.17 13.00 5.45
N ILE A 95 10.30 12.34 6.21
CA ILE A 95 9.31 11.41 5.66
C ILE A 95 8.16 12.23 5.11
N VAL A 96 8.00 12.26 3.79
CA VAL A 96 7.00 13.09 3.10
C VAL A 96 5.81 12.29 2.58
N ALA A 97 5.95 10.98 2.48
CA ALA A 97 4.87 10.06 2.14
C ALA A 97 5.14 8.66 2.71
N VAL A 98 4.10 7.85 2.81
CA VAL A 98 4.16 6.41 3.10
C VAL A 98 3.31 5.63 2.11
N GLY A 99 3.57 4.35 1.94
CA GLY A 99 2.85 3.54 0.97
C GLY A 99 3.05 2.05 1.15
N CYS A 100 2.50 1.29 0.20
CA CYS A 100 2.68 -0.15 0.09
C CYS A 100 2.94 -0.54 -1.36
N TYR A 101 3.90 -1.43 -1.58
CA TYR A 101 4.22 -2.04 -2.85
C TYR A 101 3.64 -3.46 -2.90
N PHE A 102 2.86 -3.71 -3.94
CA PHE A 102 2.17 -4.97 -4.17
C PHE A 102 2.88 -5.75 -5.28
N GLN A 103 4.12 -6.18 -5.00
CA GLN A 103 5.01 -6.80 -5.99
C GLN A 103 4.35 -7.96 -6.73
N SER A 104 3.79 -8.91 -5.98
CA SER A 104 3.14 -10.11 -6.50
C SER A 104 1.75 -9.87 -7.11
N PHE A 105 1.31 -8.61 -7.21
CA PHE A 105 -0.02 -8.21 -7.69
C PHE A 105 0.02 -7.40 -9.00
N GLY A 106 1.09 -7.54 -9.76
CA GLY A 106 1.34 -6.76 -10.98
C GLY A 106 2.28 -5.58 -10.78
N GLY A 107 3.05 -5.56 -9.68
CA GLY A 107 4.12 -4.59 -9.49
C GLY A 107 3.66 -3.15 -9.29
N LEU A 108 2.45 -2.94 -8.77
CA LEU A 108 1.91 -1.60 -8.49
C LEU A 108 2.19 -1.14 -7.06
N ALA A 109 2.14 0.17 -6.83
CA ALA A 109 2.26 0.78 -5.51
C ALA A 109 1.10 1.74 -5.23
N VAL A 110 0.75 1.87 -3.95
CA VAL A 110 -0.08 2.97 -3.43
C VAL A 110 0.77 3.82 -2.49
N MET A 111 0.54 5.13 -2.51
CA MET A 111 1.25 6.08 -1.65
C MET A 111 0.31 7.18 -1.17
N GLN A 112 0.44 7.58 0.09
CA GLN A 112 -0.22 8.73 0.68
C GLN A 112 0.79 9.78 1.13
N TRP A 113 0.61 11.01 0.65
CA TRP A 113 1.38 12.17 1.08
C TRP A 113 1.02 12.57 2.50
N LEU A 114 2.03 12.90 3.29
CA LEU A 114 1.92 13.28 4.70
C LEU A 114 1.98 14.80 4.91
N THR A 115 1.87 15.57 3.83
CA THR A 115 1.88 17.03 3.85
C THR A 115 0.47 17.57 4.08
N ASP A 116 0.33 18.88 4.34
CA ASP A 116 -0.98 19.53 4.56
C ASP A 116 -1.99 19.28 3.42
N ALA A 117 -1.50 19.25 2.17
CA ALA A 117 -2.26 18.80 1.02
C ALA A 117 -2.20 17.27 0.86
N ALA A 118 -2.70 16.53 1.86
CA ALA A 118 -2.68 15.07 1.86
C ALA A 118 -3.45 14.53 0.64
N SER A 119 -2.82 13.61 -0.08
CA SER A 119 -3.42 12.95 -1.23
C SER A 119 -2.91 11.51 -1.36
N THR A 120 -3.75 10.66 -1.94
CA THR A 120 -3.43 9.25 -2.18
C THR A 120 -3.31 9.01 -3.67
N ALA A 121 -2.24 8.36 -4.10
CA ALA A 121 -1.96 8.09 -5.50
C ALA A 121 -1.57 6.62 -5.71
N TRP A 122 -2.04 6.06 -6.82
CA TRP A 122 -1.67 4.75 -7.32
C TRP A 122 -0.65 4.87 -8.45
N TYR A 123 0.36 4.01 -8.42
CA TYR A 123 1.45 3.95 -9.38
C TYR A 123 1.48 2.56 -10.03
N PRO A 124 0.89 2.39 -11.23
CA PRO A 124 0.90 1.11 -11.94
C PRO A 124 2.30 0.60 -12.29
N GLY A 125 3.27 1.51 -12.45
CA GLY A 125 4.67 1.17 -12.68
C GLY A 125 5.51 1.05 -11.40
N GLY A 126 4.87 0.86 -10.25
CA GLY A 126 5.55 0.50 -9.00
C GLY A 126 6.60 1.50 -8.53
N TRP A 127 7.72 0.97 -8.04
CA TRP A 127 8.84 1.75 -7.52
C TRP A 127 9.50 2.59 -8.61
N GLU A 128 9.67 2.04 -9.80
CA GLU A 128 10.33 2.72 -10.91
C GLU A 128 9.59 4.01 -11.27
N GLN A 129 8.25 3.96 -11.29
CA GLN A 129 7.43 5.14 -11.54
C GLN A 129 7.52 6.16 -10.40
N ILE A 130 7.54 5.72 -9.14
CA ILE A 130 7.68 6.61 -7.98
C ILE A 130 9.04 7.29 -8.01
N GLU A 131 10.12 6.56 -8.25
CA GLU A 131 11.48 7.11 -8.32
C GLU A 131 11.65 8.08 -9.48
N LEU A 132 11.10 7.75 -10.65
CA LEU A 132 11.14 8.61 -11.83
C LEU A 132 10.48 9.96 -11.56
N ILE A 133 9.30 9.96 -10.95
CA ILE A 133 8.53 11.19 -10.73
C ILE A 133 9.05 11.96 -9.50
N HIS A 134 9.36 11.27 -8.41
CA HIS A 134 9.59 11.91 -7.10
C HIS A 134 11.03 11.86 -6.60
N GLY A 135 11.92 11.08 -7.22
CA GLY A 135 13.27 10.82 -6.75
C GLY A 135 14.21 12.05 -6.80
N HIS A 136 13.95 12.98 -7.73
CA HIS A 136 14.65 14.27 -7.83
C HIS A 136 16.18 14.16 -7.75
N ASN A 137 16.81 13.34 -8.59
CA ASN A 137 18.26 13.05 -8.56
C ASN A 137 18.73 12.53 -7.18
N ARG A 138 18.02 11.54 -6.62
CA ARG A 138 18.29 10.90 -5.32
C ARG A 138 18.08 11.80 -4.09
N LYS A 139 17.47 12.97 -4.26
CA LYS A 139 17.08 13.86 -3.14
C LYS A 139 15.84 13.36 -2.42
N THR A 140 15.05 12.51 -3.06
CA THR A 140 14.00 11.71 -2.42
C THR A 140 14.27 10.24 -2.68
N GLN A 141 14.06 9.37 -1.70
CA GLN A 141 14.37 7.95 -1.77
C GLN A 141 13.25 7.11 -1.15
N ILE A 142 12.98 5.95 -1.73
CA ILE A 142 12.12 4.94 -1.13
C ILE A 142 12.92 4.20 -0.06
N VAL A 143 12.34 4.02 1.12
CA VAL A 143 12.92 3.25 2.22
C VAL A 143 11.88 2.25 2.69
N MET A 144 12.18 0.96 2.53
CA MET A 144 11.29 -0.13 2.95
C MET A 144 11.23 -0.18 4.47
N ASP A 145 10.04 -0.47 5.01
CA ASP A 145 9.92 -0.79 6.43
C ASP A 145 10.44 -2.21 6.65
N VAL A 146 11.35 -2.37 7.63
CA VAL A 146 11.85 -3.66 8.13
C VAL A 146 11.10 -4.11 9.36
#